data_AF-N9UPE6-F1
#
_entry.id   AF-N9UPE6-F1
#
_cell.length_a   1.000
_cell.length_b   1.000
_cell.length_c   1.000
_cell.angle_alpha   90.00
_cell.angle_beta   90.00
_cell.angle_gamma   90.00
#
_symmetry.space_group_name_H-M   'P 1'
#
loop_
_entity.id
_entity.type
_entity.pdbx_description
1 polymer ?
#
loop_
_entity_poly.entity_id
_entity_poly.type
_entity_poly.pdbx_seq_one_letter_code
_entity_poly.pdbx_strand_id
1 'polypeptide(L)'
;MTSATNVINPSFIKTEELHISRTSCATQGNTVLQSVDTQSMSSLNEYNEIKDVKKIKGTKKKKRASDDHAFQRMRNYQVFQQAIFIALLSQFFEIVVRPPVKKSVVSFQLLRVDAIKLMKDVLSINDFIIARCKEKYKMDMKMGTLEKTAKRRSDTNRITELLHLLQDLLREKGFIFISKFTDGKNGAQVIETITSIKGPNGLYLTQTDITKKGETISKYLNSEMSKSTRKFIPMNDKTLQSILFD
;
A
#
# COMPACT_ATOMS: atom_id res chain seq x y z
N MET A 1 -44.67 23.79 -4.63
CA MET A 1 -45.16 22.59 -5.36
C MET A 1 -44.72 22.80 -6.80
N THR A 2 -43.75 22.11 -7.39
CA THR A 2 -43.38 20.69 -7.36
C THR A 2 -41.89 20.63 -7.76
N SER A 3 -41.06 19.94 -6.97
CA SER A 3 -39.61 19.79 -7.24
C SER A 3 -39.41 18.59 -8.16
N ALA A 4 -38.77 18.79 -9.31
CA ALA A 4 -38.49 17.75 -10.30
C ALA A 4 -37.22 16.97 -9.91
N THR A 5 -37.42 15.70 -9.58
CA THR A 5 -36.37 14.73 -9.27
C THR A 5 -35.77 14.19 -10.57
N ASN A 6 -34.57 14.64 -10.96
CA ASN A 6 -33.82 14.01 -12.04
C ASN A 6 -33.04 12.80 -11.50
N VAL A 7 -33.57 11.61 -11.76
CA VAL A 7 -32.91 10.32 -11.55
C VAL A 7 -32.11 9.99 -12.80
N ILE A 8 -30.78 10.01 -12.72
CA ILE A 8 -29.90 9.57 -13.81
C ILE A 8 -29.69 8.07 -13.68
N ASN A 9 -30.07 7.36 -14.73
CA ASN A 9 -30.06 5.91 -14.93
C ASN A 9 -28.70 5.48 -15.50
N PRO A 10 -27.89 4.64 -14.83
CA PRO A 10 -26.63 4.15 -15.40
C PRO A 10 -26.84 2.80 -16.08
N SER A 11 -27.28 2.84 -17.34
CA SER A 11 -27.17 1.70 -18.26
C SER A 11 -26.40 2.18 -19.48
N PHE A 12 -25.19 1.66 -19.69
CA PHE A 12 -24.52 1.41 -20.99
C PHE A 12 -23.07 1.01 -20.72
N ILE A 13 -22.82 -0.31 -20.64
CA ILE A 13 -21.51 -0.93 -20.79
C ILE A 13 -21.47 -1.49 -22.22
N LYS A 14 -20.57 -0.98 -23.07
CA LYS A 14 -20.14 -1.69 -24.29
C LYS A 14 -18.77 -2.30 -23.99
N THR A 15 -18.75 -3.62 -23.98
CA THR A 15 -17.55 -4.48 -23.98
C THR A 15 -16.99 -4.58 -25.39
N GLU A 16 -15.72 -4.22 -25.58
CA GLU A 16 -14.94 -4.69 -26.73
C GLU A 16 -13.81 -5.59 -26.21
N GLU A 17 -13.80 -6.80 -26.74
CA GLU A 17 -12.87 -7.88 -26.47
C GLU A 17 -11.57 -7.69 -27.24
N LEU A 18 -10.42 -7.88 -26.60
CA LEU A 18 -9.15 -8.11 -27.30
C LEU A 18 -8.57 -9.47 -26.91
N HIS A 19 -8.50 -10.31 -27.93
CA HIS A 19 -8.01 -11.68 -27.97
C HIS A 19 -6.55 -11.81 -27.51
N ILE A 20 -6.29 -12.79 -26.63
CA ILE A 20 -4.95 -13.30 -26.34
C ILE A 20 -4.80 -14.65 -27.04
N SER A 21 -3.98 -14.69 -28.08
CA SER A 21 -3.58 -15.91 -28.77
C SER A 21 -2.62 -16.72 -27.88
N ARG A 22 -3.01 -17.95 -27.55
CA ARG A 22 -2.16 -18.97 -26.92
C ARG A 22 -1.46 -19.78 -28.01
N THR A 23 -0.14 -19.78 -28.02
CA THR A 23 0.65 -20.76 -28.77
C THR A 23 1.27 -21.75 -27.80
N SER A 24 0.78 -22.99 -27.88
CA SER A 24 1.42 -24.20 -27.36
C SER A 24 2.56 -24.62 -28.28
N CYS A 25 3.66 -25.11 -27.72
CA CYS A 25 4.54 -26.01 -28.47
C CYS A 25 5.10 -27.08 -27.53
N ALA A 26 4.98 -28.33 -27.96
CA ALA A 26 5.51 -29.50 -27.31
C ALA A 26 6.36 -30.29 -28.32
N THR A 27 7.36 -30.96 -27.76
CA THR A 27 7.92 -32.28 -28.14
C THR A 27 9.21 -32.37 -28.97
N GLN A 28 10.05 -33.32 -28.51
CA GLN A 28 11.13 -34.10 -29.17
C GLN A 28 12.49 -33.38 -29.25
N GLY A 29 13.64 -33.90 -28.78
CA GLY A 29 14.05 -35.25 -28.44
C GLY A 29 15.20 -35.66 -29.37
N ASN A 30 16.45 -35.70 -28.88
CA ASN A 30 17.44 -36.71 -29.29
C ASN A 30 18.73 -36.67 -28.45
N THR A 31 19.36 -37.84 -28.42
CA THR A 31 20.41 -38.32 -27.50
C THR A 31 21.74 -38.50 -28.27
N VAL A 32 22.86 -38.62 -27.53
CA VAL A 32 24.05 -39.52 -27.78
C VAL A 32 25.44 -38.86 -28.07
N LEU A 33 26.29 -38.95 -27.03
CA LEU A 33 27.72 -39.36 -26.89
C LEU A 33 28.94 -38.52 -27.35
N GLN A 34 29.85 -38.35 -26.34
CA GLN A 34 31.34 -38.54 -26.27
C GLN A 34 32.25 -37.85 -27.31
N SER A 35 33.48 -37.39 -27.05
CA SER A 35 34.52 -37.39 -26.00
C SER A 35 35.53 -36.28 -26.44
N VAL A 36 36.45 -35.66 -25.68
CA VAL A 36 37.70 -36.14 -25.04
C VAL A 36 38.37 -34.95 -24.30
N ASP A 37 38.99 -35.25 -23.14
CA ASP A 37 40.34 -34.83 -22.64
C ASP A 37 40.73 -33.34 -22.44
N THR A 38 41.55 -32.89 -21.47
CA THR A 38 41.96 -33.24 -20.08
C THR A 38 42.70 -32.00 -19.52
N GLN A 39 42.78 -31.85 -18.18
CA GLN A 39 43.71 -30.98 -17.38
C GLN A 39 43.39 -29.46 -17.36
N SER A 40 43.17 -28.79 -16.22
CA SER A 40 43.88 -28.90 -14.93
C SER A 40 43.01 -28.64 -13.68
N MET A 41 43.33 -29.44 -12.65
CA MET A 41 43.25 -29.25 -11.19
C MET A 41 43.22 -27.77 -10.70
N SER A 42 42.67 -27.37 -9.55
CA SER A 42 42.30 -28.02 -8.29
C SER A 42 41.58 -27.00 -7.39
N SER A 43 40.49 -27.39 -6.72
CA SER A 43 40.34 -27.27 -5.25
C SER A 43 38.97 -27.78 -4.79
N LEU A 44 39.00 -28.98 -4.18
CA LEU A 44 38.27 -29.40 -2.95
C LEU A 44 36.72 -29.28 -3.00
N ASN A 45 35.92 -30.32 -3.25
CA ASN A 45 35.83 -31.65 -2.63
C ASN A 45 35.87 -31.64 -1.09
N GLU A 46 34.73 -31.32 -0.47
CA GLU A 46 34.27 -31.98 0.76
C GLU A 46 32.78 -31.70 0.95
N TYR A 47 32.07 -32.63 1.62
CA TYR A 47 30.65 -32.57 2.02
C TYR A 47 29.62 -33.18 1.07
N ASN A 48 29.68 -34.50 0.92
CA ASN A 48 28.48 -35.34 0.86
C ASN A 48 28.57 -36.45 1.92
N GLU A 49 27.41 -36.70 2.57
CA GLU A 49 26.98 -37.87 3.33
C GLU A 49 27.56 -38.18 4.74
N ILE A 50 26.73 -37.97 5.78
CA ILE A 50 26.44 -38.98 6.81
C ILE A 50 24.92 -38.99 7.11
N LYS A 51 24.35 -40.19 7.06
CA LYS A 51 22.92 -40.54 7.19
C LYS A 51 22.40 -40.60 8.64
N ASP A 52 21.09 -40.42 8.77
CA ASP A 52 20.13 -41.01 9.71
C ASP A 52 20.47 -41.16 11.21
N VAL A 53 19.88 -40.30 12.07
CA VAL A 53 19.45 -40.67 13.44
C VAL A 53 18.17 -39.93 13.89
N LYS A 54 17.10 -40.72 14.08
CA LYS A 54 15.97 -40.64 15.02
C LYS A 54 15.08 -39.37 15.11
N LYS A 55 13.81 -39.61 14.76
CA LYS A 55 12.59 -38.84 15.06
C LYS A 55 12.42 -38.60 16.57
N ILE A 56 12.62 -37.35 17.02
CA ILE A 56 12.16 -36.86 18.33
C ILE A 56 11.02 -35.88 18.09
N LYS A 57 9.80 -36.26 18.50
CA LYS A 57 8.64 -35.37 18.59
C LYS A 57 8.88 -34.39 19.75
N GLY A 58 9.32 -33.18 19.44
CA GLY A 58 9.42 -32.07 20.38
C GLY A 58 8.68 -30.85 19.84
N THR A 59 7.66 -30.40 20.56
CA THR A 59 6.90 -29.17 20.29
C THR A 59 7.82 -27.94 20.28
N LYS A 60 8.27 -27.49 19.11
CA LYS A 60 9.08 -26.25 18.98
C LYS A 60 8.17 -25.01 18.98
N LYS A 61 7.92 -24.49 20.17
CA LYS A 61 7.36 -23.16 20.43
C LYS A 61 8.47 -22.11 20.22
N LYS A 62 8.78 -21.69 18.99
CA LYS A 62 9.77 -20.60 18.73
C LYS A 62 9.66 -20.00 17.32
N LYS A 63 9.02 -18.81 17.18
CA LYS A 63 9.23 -17.84 16.06
C LYS A 63 8.44 -16.49 16.16
N ARG A 64 8.12 -15.95 17.34
CA ARG A 64 7.24 -14.74 17.42
C ARG A 64 7.96 -13.39 17.26
N ALA A 65 9.19 -13.26 17.75
CA ALA A 65 9.86 -11.95 17.83
C ALA A 65 10.28 -11.34 16.47
N SER A 66 10.61 -12.15 15.46
CA SER A 66 10.99 -11.63 14.12
C SER A 66 9.83 -10.98 13.39
N ASP A 67 8.64 -11.52 13.59
CA ASP A 67 7.44 -11.18 12.83
C ASP A 67 6.81 -9.88 13.34
N ASP A 68 6.90 -9.64 14.66
CA ASP A 68 6.44 -8.39 15.28
C ASP A 68 7.21 -7.18 14.75
N HIS A 69 8.53 -7.28 14.60
CA HIS A 69 9.34 -6.21 14.01
C HIS A 69 9.04 -6.01 12.53
N ALA A 70 8.73 -7.08 11.78
CA ALA A 70 8.35 -6.95 10.37
C ALA A 70 7.01 -6.23 10.21
N PHE A 71 6.02 -6.58 11.03
CA PHE A 71 4.73 -5.91 11.03
C PHE A 71 4.85 -4.43 11.43
N GLN A 72 5.64 -4.12 12.45
CA GLN A 72 5.89 -2.75 12.88
C GLN A 72 6.56 -1.93 11.77
N ARG A 73 7.58 -2.47 11.09
CA ARG A 73 8.23 -1.80 9.95
C ARG A 73 7.25 -1.52 8.82
N MET A 74 6.44 -2.50 8.44
CA MET A 74 5.41 -2.33 7.42
C MET A 74 4.42 -1.22 7.82
N ARG A 75 3.97 -1.22 9.08
CA ARG A 75 3.03 -0.22 9.58
C ARG A 75 3.63 1.18 9.59
N ASN A 76 4.87 1.32 10.06
CA ASN A 76 5.57 2.60 10.05
C ASN A 76 5.76 3.11 8.63
N TYR A 77 6.09 2.23 7.68
CA TYR A 77 6.23 2.62 6.28
C TYR A 77 4.94 3.16 5.68
N GLN A 78 3.78 2.57 6.02
CA GLN A 78 2.47 3.12 5.64
C GLN A 78 2.22 4.51 6.23
N VAL A 79 2.69 4.78 7.45
CA VAL A 79 2.61 6.12 8.06
C VAL A 79 3.47 7.10 7.30
N PHE A 80 4.69 6.71 6.91
CA PHE A 80 5.59 7.57 6.15
C PHE A 80 5.03 7.89 4.76
N GLN A 81 4.45 6.89 4.07
CA GLN A 81 3.74 7.12 2.81
C GLN A 81 2.57 8.08 2.99
N GLN A 82 1.72 7.89 4.01
CA GLN A 82 0.62 8.81 4.30
C GLN A 82 1.12 10.24 4.51
N ALA A 83 2.18 10.41 5.30
CA ALA A 83 2.76 11.71 5.61
C ALA A 83 3.27 12.42 4.35
N ILE A 84 3.97 11.69 3.47
CA ILE A 84 4.40 12.20 2.16
C ILE A 84 3.19 12.58 1.30
N PHE A 85 2.16 11.74 1.23
CA PHE A 85 0.99 12.04 0.41
C PHE A 85 0.25 13.28 0.89
N ILE A 86 0.09 13.45 2.20
CA ILE A 86 -0.50 14.66 2.78
C ILE A 86 0.31 15.90 2.39
N ALA A 87 1.64 15.85 2.49
CA ALA A 87 2.50 16.97 2.15
C ALA A 87 2.51 17.30 0.64
N LEU A 88 2.41 16.29 -0.22
CA LEU A 88 2.30 16.49 -1.67
C LEU A 88 0.93 17.05 -2.05
N LEU A 89 -0.15 16.50 -1.48
CA LEU A 89 -1.52 16.98 -1.74
C LEU A 89 -1.73 18.40 -1.22
N SER A 90 -1.04 18.82 -0.16
CA SER A 90 -1.15 20.19 0.35
C SER A 90 -0.61 21.24 -0.62
N GLN A 91 0.12 20.87 -1.69
CA GLN A 91 0.47 21.80 -2.77
C GLN A 91 -0.76 22.27 -3.55
N PHE A 92 -1.84 21.47 -3.56
CA PHE A 92 -3.03 21.71 -4.39
C PHE A 92 -4.30 21.91 -3.56
N PHE A 93 -4.32 21.45 -2.32
CA PHE A 93 -5.53 21.36 -1.52
C PHE A 93 -5.32 21.86 -0.08
N GLU A 94 -6.39 22.31 0.56
CA GLU A 94 -6.44 22.39 2.01
C GLU A 94 -6.80 21.00 2.57
N ILE A 95 -6.09 20.55 3.60
CA ILE A 95 -6.30 19.23 4.19
C ILE A 95 -6.67 19.38 5.67
N VAL A 96 -7.74 18.69 6.07
CA VAL A 96 -8.18 18.64 7.46
C VAL A 96 -7.80 17.29 8.05
N VAL A 97 -6.98 17.32 9.10
CA VAL A 97 -6.52 16.12 9.80
C VAL A 97 -6.88 16.14 11.28
N ARG A 98 -6.97 14.97 11.89
CA ARG A 98 -7.16 14.78 13.33
C ARG A 98 -6.14 13.80 13.89
N PRO A 99 -5.78 13.94 15.18
CA PRO A 99 -4.92 12.99 15.84
C PRO A 99 -5.54 11.58 15.86
N PRO A 100 -4.71 10.53 15.95
CA PRO A 100 -5.17 9.18 16.24
C PRO A 100 -6.02 9.12 17.52
N VAL A 101 -7.00 8.22 17.58
CA VAL A 101 -7.89 8.09 18.76
C VAL A 101 -7.13 7.62 20.00
N LYS A 102 -6.18 6.70 19.83
CA LYS A 102 -5.32 6.19 20.90
C LYS A 102 -3.88 6.50 20.53
N LYS A 103 -3.09 7.00 21.48
CA LYS A 103 -1.66 7.24 21.27
C LYS A 103 -0.87 5.94 21.44
N SER A 104 0.06 5.66 20.53
CA SER A 104 1.01 4.57 20.61
C SER A 104 2.39 5.11 20.98
N VAL A 105 3.08 4.43 21.89
CA VAL A 105 4.45 4.77 22.29
C VAL A 105 5.50 4.01 21.45
N VAL A 106 5.08 2.91 20.81
CA VAL A 106 5.99 1.94 20.16
C VAL A 106 6.10 2.12 18.65
N SER A 107 5.00 2.53 18.01
CA SER A 107 4.91 2.69 16.54
C SER A 107 4.37 4.06 16.16
N PHE A 108 4.79 4.54 14.99
CA PHE A 108 4.19 5.70 14.35
C PHE A 108 2.73 5.41 14.03
N GLN A 109 1.92 6.46 14.03
CA GLN A 109 0.47 6.32 13.84
C GLN A 109 -0.01 7.13 12.66
N LEU A 110 -0.96 6.54 11.93
CA LEU A 110 -1.64 7.21 10.84
C LEU A 110 -2.52 8.33 11.39
N LEU A 111 -2.50 9.45 10.70
CA LEU A 111 -3.40 10.55 10.94
C LEU A 111 -4.78 10.21 10.39
N ARG A 112 -5.82 10.71 11.05
CA ARG A 112 -7.17 10.64 10.48
C ARG A 112 -7.32 11.82 9.54
N VAL A 113 -7.36 11.56 8.25
CA VAL A 113 -7.68 12.59 7.25
C VAL A 113 -9.19 12.68 7.17
N ASP A 114 -9.74 13.84 7.55
CA ASP A 114 -11.20 14.07 7.58
C ASP A 114 -11.71 14.55 6.23
N ALA A 115 -11.03 15.57 5.67
CA ALA A 115 -11.46 16.21 4.45
C ALA A 115 -10.29 16.74 3.62
N ILE A 116 -10.48 16.77 2.31
CA ILE A 116 -9.65 17.48 1.34
C ILE A 116 -10.54 18.52 0.68
N LYS A 117 -10.08 19.77 0.61
CA LYS A 117 -10.88 20.88 0.10
C LYS A 117 -10.16 21.64 -1.01
N LEU A 118 -10.95 22.07 -1.99
CA LEU A 118 -10.54 23.01 -3.03
C LEU A 118 -11.65 24.04 -3.22
N MET A 119 -11.41 25.29 -2.82
CA MET A 119 -12.40 26.36 -2.91
C MET A 119 -13.74 25.99 -2.21
N LYS A 120 -14.79 25.72 -2.98
CA LYS A 120 -16.14 25.33 -2.48
C LYS A 120 -16.33 23.82 -2.42
N ASP A 121 -15.44 23.05 -3.05
CA ASP A 121 -15.54 21.60 -3.11
C ASP A 121 -14.90 20.97 -1.88
N VAL A 122 -15.63 20.05 -1.27
CA VAL A 122 -15.21 19.33 -0.06
C VAL A 122 -15.40 17.85 -0.27
N LEU A 123 -14.29 17.11 -0.29
CA LEU A 123 -14.29 15.66 -0.28
C LEU A 123 -14.21 15.17 1.17
N SER A 124 -15.29 14.56 1.65
CA SER A 124 -15.30 13.84 2.94
C SER A 124 -14.58 12.49 2.78
N ILE A 125 -13.38 12.40 3.35
CA ILE A 125 -12.52 11.22 3.18
C ILE A 125 -13.11 10.02 3.90
N ASN A 126 -13.59 10.19 5.13
CA ASN A 126 -14.14 9.09 5.91
C ASN A 126 -15.37 8.45 5.23
N ASP A 127 -16.24 9.27 4.63
CA ASP A 127 -17.45 8.76 3.98
C ASP A 127 -17.09 7.98 2.71
N PHE A 128 -16.12 8.46 1.93
CA PHE A 128 -15.60 7.75 0.77
C PHE A 128 -15.02 6.39 1.17
N ILE A 129 -14.16 6.34 2.19
CA ILE A 129 -13.53 5.10 2.65
C ILE A 129 -14.57 4.11 3.18
N ILE A 130 -15.57 4.57 3.94
CA ILE A 130 -16.65 3.71 4.43
C ILE A 130 -17.45 3.11 3.26
N ALA A 131 -17.81 3.93 2.27
CA ALA A 131 -18.51 3.46 1.08
C ALA A 131 -17.70 2.39 0.34
N ARG A 132 -16.40 2.64 0.14
CA ARG A 132 -15.49 1.72 -0.55
C ARG A 132 -15.29 0.39 0.18
N CYS A 133 -15.11 0.44 1.50
CA CYS A 133 -15.04 -0.77 2.32
C CYS A 133 -16.36 -1.56 2.29
N LYS A 134 -17.51 -0.89 2.27
CA LYS A 134 -18.83 -1.54 2.18
C LYS A 134 -19.05 -2.23 0.84
N GLU A 135 -18.59 -1.62 -0.26
CA GLU A 135 -18.60 -2.26 -1.59
C GLU A 135 -17.77 -3.55 -1.58
N LYS A 136 -16.55 -3.48 -1.06
CA LYS A 136 -15.66 -4.64 -0.96
C LYS A 136 -16.22 -5.74 -0.07
N TYR A 137 -16.81 -5.38 1.06
CA TYR A 137 -17.51 -6.33 1.93
C TYR A 137 -18.62 -7.07 1.17
N LYS A 138 -19.44 -6.34 0.40
CA LYS A 138 -20.49 -6.96 -0.42
C LYS A 138 -19.91 -7.89 -1.49
N MET A 139 -18.78 -7.53 -2.09
CA MET A 139 -18.09 -8.40 -3.06
C MET A 139 -17.55 -9.67 -2.39
N ASP A 140 -16.91 -9.56 -1.23
CA ASP A 140 -16.42 -10.70 -0.43
C ASP A 140 -17.58 -11.68 -0.13
N MET A 141 -18.72 -11.16 0.33
CA MET A 141 -19.92 -11.96 0.61
C MET A 141 -20.44 -12.66 -0.65
N LYS A 142 -20.48 -11.96 -1.79
CA LYS A 142 -20.91 -12.53 -3.08
C LYS A 142 -19.97 -13.65 -3.57
N MET A 143 -18.67 -13.55 -3.26
CA MET A 143 -17.66 -14.55 -3.60
C MET A 143 -17.62 -15.74 -2.62
N GLY A 144 -18.58 -15.82 -1.69
CA GLY A 144 -18.66 -16.92 -0.72
C GLY A 144 -17.68 -16.80 0.46
N THR A 145 -17.09 -15.61 0.68
CA THR A 145 -16.28 -15.38 1.89
C THR A 145 -17.18 -15.35 3.12
N LEU A 146 -16.81 -16.08 4.17
CA LEU A 146 -17.53 -16.08 5.45
C LEU A 146 -17.68 -14.65 6.00
N GLU A 147 -18.85 -14.32 6.53
CA GLU A 147 -19.20 -12.99 7.03
C GLU A 147 -18.17 -12.45 8.04
N LYS A 148 -17.75 -13.30 8.98
CA LYS A 148 -16.71 -12.97 9.96
C LYS A 148 -15.40 -12.55 9.29
N THR A 149 -15.01 -13.24 8.22
CA THR A 149 -13.79 -12.96 7.46
C THR A 149 -13.95 -11.69 6.62
N ALA A 150 -15.09 -11.52 5.95
CA ALA A 150 -15.40 -10.33 5.17
C ALA A 150 -15.43 -9.06 6.05
N LYS A 151 -16.05 -9.13 7.24
CA LYS A 151 -16.08 -8.03 8.20
C LYS A 151 -14.68 -7.67 8.69
N ARG A 152 -13.87 -8.66 9.06
CA ARG A 152 -12.46 -8.45 9.47
C ARG A 152 -11.63 -7.81 8.35
N ARG A 153 -11.82 -8.25 7.10
CA ARG A 153 -11.14 -7.66 5.92
C ARG A 153 -11.56 -6.21 5.74
N SER A 154 -12.85 -5.91 5.76
CA SER A 154 -13.40 -4.56 5.65
C SER A 154 -12.75 -3.59 6.65
N ASP A 155 -12.60 -3.99 7.91
CA ASP A 155 -11.97 -3.13 8.92
C ASP A 155 -10.46 -2.95 8.69
N THR A 156 -9.77 -4.01 8.26
CA THR A 156 -8.32 -3.96 8.00
C THR A 156 -8.00 -3.13 6.76
N ASN A 157 -8.88 -3.17 5.75
CA ASN A 157 -8.69 -2.53 4.46
C ASN A 157 -8.81 -1.01 4.52
N ARG A 158 -9.41 -0.42 5.57
CA ARG A 158 -9.61 1.05 5.67
C ARG A 158 -8.33 1.84 5.47
N ILE A 159 -7.21 1.36 6.02
CA ILE A 159 -5.91 2.01 5.89
C ILE A 159 -5.42 1.96 4.45
N THR A 160 -5.56 0.80 3.81
CA THR A 160 -5.14 0.62 2.42
C THR A 160 -6.01 1.46 1.48
N GLU A 161 -7.32 1.48 1.68
CA GLU A 161 -8.22 2.35 0.90
C GLU A 161 -7.89 3.84 1.08
N LEU A 162 -7.53 4.26 2.31
CA LEU A 162 -7.09 5.63 2.55
C LEU A 162 -5.84 5.96 1.74
N LEU A 163 -4.82 5.09 1.78
CA LEU A 163 -3.58 5.30 1.02
C LEU A 163 -3.84 5.31 -0.48
N HIS A 164 -4.66 4.39 -1.00
CA HIS A 164 -5.02 4.34 -2.41
C HIS A 164 -5.76 5.61 -2.85
N LEU A 165 -6.73 6.11 -2.06
CA LEU A 165 -7.42 7.36 -2.38
C LEU A 165 -6.45 8.56 -2.46
N LEU A 166 -5.57 8.72 -1.47
CA LEU A 166 -4.59 9.81 -1.49
C LEU A 166 -3.63 9.68 -2.69
N GLN A 167 -3.27 8.46 -3.04
CA GLN A 167 -2.45 8.15 -4.20
C GLN A 167 -3.17 8.49 -5.50
N ASP A 168 -4.43 8.11 -5.66
CA ASP A 168 -5.24 8.37 -6.85
C ASP A 168 -5.38 9.89 -7.09
N LEU A 169 -5.64 10.65 -6.02
CA LEU A 169 -5.68 12.13 -6.09
C LEU A 169 -4.33 12.72 -6.52
N LEU A 170 -3.20 12.12 -6.12
CA LEU A 170 -1.88 12.55 -6.58
C LEU A 170 -1.63 12.16 -8.04
N ARG A 171 -2.10 10.99 -8.49
CA ARG A 171 -2.01 10.59 -9.91
C ARG A 171 -2.77 11.59 -10.80
N GLU A 172 -3.94 12.05 -10.36
CA GLU A 172 -4.70 13.11 -11.05
C GLU A 172 -3.94 14.44 -11.14
N LYS A 173 -3.00 14.70 -10.23
CA LYS A 173 -2.10 15.87 -10.26
C LYS A 173 -0.78 15.62 -10.98
N GLY A 174 -0.65 14.50 -11.69
CA GLY A 174 0.52 14.20 -12.52
C GLY A 174 1.68 13.52 -11.77
N PHE A 175 1.44 13.00 -10.56
CA PHE A 175 2.45 12.19 -9.87
C PHE A 175 2.49 10.76 -10.41
N ILE A 176 3.69 10.24 -10.61
CA ILE A 176 3.93 8.88 -11.07
C ILE A 176 4.54 8.07 -9.91
N PHE A 177 3.98 6.89 -9.67
CA PHE A 177 4.37 5.99 -8.60
C PHE A 177 5.08 4.75 -9.15
N ILE A 178 6.25 4.44 -8.59
CA ILE A 178 6.92 3.15 -8.77
C ILE A 178 6.65 2.34 -7.52
N SER A 179 6.08 1.13 -7.68
CA SER A 179 5.47 0.39 -6.58
C SER A 179 5.70 -1.11 -6.66
N LYS A 180 5.58 -1.77 -5.50
CA LYS A 180 5.45 -3.22 -5.35
C LYS A 180 4.02 -3.55 -4.95
N PHE A 181 3.49 -4.66 -5.45
CA PHE A 181 2.14 -5.11 -5.15
C PHE A 181 2.17 -6.41 -4.35
N THR A 182 1.18 -6.61 -3.48
CA THR A 182 0.95 -7.91 -2.85
C THR A 182 0.11 -8.82 -3.75
N ASP A 183 0.28 -10.13 -3.65
CA ASP A 183 -0.44 -11.10 -4.50
C ASP A 183 -1.96 -11.18 -4.23
N GLY A 184 -2.46 -10.61 -3.13
CA GLY A 184 -3.89 -10.65 -2.81
C GLY A 184 -4.48 -12.06 -2.62
N LYS A 185 -3.71 -13.02 -2.07
CA LYS A 185 -4.12 -14.43 -1.95
C LYS A 185 -5.51 -14.60 -1.31
N ASN A 186 -6.31 -15.53 -1.84
CA ASN A 186 -7.67 -15.85 -1.38
C ASN A 186 -8.65 -14.68 -1.47
N GLY A 187 -8.54 -13.83 -2.50
CA GLY A 187 -9.37 -12.63 -2.65
C GLY A 187 -9.06 -11.54 -1.61
N ALA A 188 -7.88 -11.61 -0.97
CA ALA A 188 -7.42 -10.53 -0.11
C ALA A 188 -7.11 -9.29 -0.94
N GLN A 189 -7.25 -8.13 -0.32
CA GLN A 189 -6.94 -6.87 -0.98
C GLN A 189 -5.45 -6.81 -1.38
N VAL A 190 -5.22 -6.53 -2.66
CA VAL A 190 -3.91 -6.14 -3.18
C VAL A 190 -3.54 -4.79 -2.57
N ILE A 191 -2.36 -4.72 -1.98
CA ILE A 191 -1.80 -3.52 -1.36
C ILE A 191 -0.69 -3.02 -2.27
N GLU A 192 -0.80 -1.78 -2.72
CA GLU A 192 0.27 -1.10 -3.42
C GLU A 192 1.24 -0.45 -2.42
N THR A 193 2.51 -0.85 -2.47
CA THR A 193 3.59 -0.28 -1.65
C THR A 193 4.53 0.51 -2.54
N ILE A 194 4.42 1.84 -2.48
CA ILE A 194 5.27 2.77 -3.21
C ILE A 194 6.72 2.62 -2.79
N THR A 195 7.63 2.48 -3.75
CA THR A 195 9.08 2.51 -3.56
C THR A 195 9.70 3.81 -4.08
N SER A 196 9.06 4.50 -5.03
CA SER A 196 9.52 5.84 -5.47
C SER A 196 8.39 6.67 -6.04
N ILE A 197 8.53 8.00 -5.98
CA ILE A 197 7.55 8.99 -6.46
C ILE A 197 8.27 9.96 -7.40
N LYS A 198 7.68 10.22 -8.56
CA LYS A 198 8.10 11.27 -9.50
C LYS A 198 7.00 12.32 -9.60
N GLY A 199 7.34 13.58 -9.39
CA GLY A 199 6.42 14.72 -9.49
C GLY A 199 6.56 15.48 -10.81
N PRO A 200 5.53 16.25 -11.21
CA PRO A 200 5.54 17.03 -12.46
C PRO A 200 6.55 18.19 -12.46
N ASN A 201 7.00 18.62 -11.28
CA ASN A 201 7.98 19.69 -11.09
C ASN A 201 9.44 19.18 -11.00
N GLY A 202 9.71 17.97 -11.50
CA GLY A 202 11.04 17.34 -11.42
C GLY A 202 11.36 16.72 -10.06
N LEU A 203 10.42 16.73 -9.10
CA LEU A 203 10.59 16.05 -7.82
C LEU A 203 10.83 14.55 -8.03
N TYR A 204 11.83 14.01 -7.35
CA TYR A 204 12.06 12.57 -7.28
C TYR A 204 12.33 12.14 -5.84
N LEU A 205 11.48 11.26 -5.32
CA LEU A 205 11.62 10.69 -3.98
C LEU A 205 11.86 9.17 -4.10
N THR A 206 12.98 8.71 -3.58
CA THR A 206 13.30 7.29 -3.42
C THR A 206 12.64 6.70 -2.17
N GLN A 207 12.74 5.39 -1.97
CA GLN A 207 12.24 4.72 -0.77
C GLN A 207 12.89 5.27 0.51
N THR A 208 14.17 5.62 0.43
CA THR A 208 14.92 6.23 1.54
C THR A 208 14.38 7.62 1.85
N ASP A 209 14.06 8.41 0.83
CA ASP A 209 13.50 9.76 1.00
C ASP A 209 12.10 9.68 1.60
N ILE A 210 11.25 8.78 1.09
CA ILE A 210 9.91 8.53 1.63
C ILE A 210 10.00 8.19 3.13
N THR A 211 10.97 7.36 3.51
CA THR A 211 11.15 6.96 4.92
C THR A 211 11.61 8.15 5.77
N LYS A 212 12.69 8.83 5.38
CA LYS A 212 13.28 9.92 6.16
C LYS A 212 12.36 11.14 6.24
N LYS A 213 11.92 11.66 5.09
CA LYS A 213 11.04 12.84 5.01
C LYS A 213 9.65 12.51 5.57
N GLY A 214 9.13 11.32 5.31
CA GLY A 214 7.84 10.88 5.85
C GLY A 214 7.85 10.74 7.37
N GLU A 215 8.95 10.27 7.96
CA GLU A 215 9.14 10.28 9.41
C GLU A 215 9.15 11.70 9.97
N THR A 216 9.92 12.61 9.38
CA THR A 216 9.99 14.02 9.80
C THR A 216 8.63 14.70 9.72
N ILE A 217 7.92 14.58 8.60
CA ILE A 217 6.58 15.14 8.41
C ILE A 217 5.60 14.54 9.41
N SER A 218 5.63 13.22 9.61
CA SER A 218 4.74 12.55 10.58
C SER A 218 4.97 13.05 12.00
N LYS A 219 6.23 13.20 12.44
CA LYS A 219 6.58 13.75 13.75
C LYS A 219 6.10 15.20 13.88
N TYR A 220 6.37 16.03 12.87
CA TYR A 220 5.94 17.42 12.84
C TYR A 220 4.41 17.53 13.00
N LEU A 221 3.65 16.86 12.13
CA LEU A 221 2.19 16.90 12.17
C LEU A 221 1.65 16.41 13.53
N ASN A 222 2.19 15.30 14.06
CA ASN A 222 1.78 14.79 15.37
C ASN A 222 2.08 15.78 16.52
N SER A 223 3.22 16.48 16.48
CA SER A 223 3.54 17.51 17.48
C SER A 223 2.57 18.68 17.43
N GLU A 224 2.16 19.11 16.23
CA GLU A 224 1.19 20.19 16.02
C GLU A 224 -0.22 19.84 16.50
N MET A 225 -0.58 18.55 16.49
CA MET A 225 -1.89 18.07 16.96
C MET A 225 -1.91 17.72 18.45
N SER A 226 -0.79 17.88 19.18
CA SER A 226 -0.77 17.64 20.63
C SER A 226 -1.72 18.59 21.40
N LYS A 227 -2.04 19.74 20.81
CA LYS A 227 -2.82 20.83 21.41
C LYS A 227 -4.23 20.98 20.85
N SER A 228 -4.58 20.25 19.78
CA SER A 228 -5.83 20.47 19.03
C SER A 228 -6.52 19.16 18.65
N THR A 229 -7.85 19.18 18.61
CA THR A 229 -8.66 18.01 18.20
C THR A 229 -8.71 17.84 16.69
N ARG A 230 -8.32 18.88 15.94
CA ARG A 230 -8.30 18.96 14.48
C ARG A 230 -7.28 20.03 14.05
N LYS A 231 -6.54 19.75 12.98
CA LYS A 231 -5.58 20.68 12.36
C LYS A 231 -5.96 20.90 10.91
N PHE A 232 -5.87 22.17 10.50
CA PHE A 232 -6.00 22.59 9.11
C PHE A 232 -4.58 22.76 8.56
N ILE A 233 -4.28 22.02 7.50
CA ILE A 233 -3.05 22.15 6.74
C ILE A 233 -3.41 23.04 5.54
N PRO A 234 -2.93 24.30 5.50
CA PRO A 234 -3.25 25.20 4.41
C PRO A 234 -2.61 24.72 3.12
N MET A 235 -3.20 25.14 2.00
CA MET A 235 -2.57 24.95 0.69
C MET A 235 -1.22 25.66 0.66
N ASN A 236 -0.20 25.01 0.10
CA ASN A 236 1.20 25.45 0.08
C ASN A 236 1.79 25.69 1.48
N ASP A 237 1.50 24.80 2.43
CA ASP A 237 2.13 24.84 3.75
C ASP A 237 3.66 24.86 3.64
N LYS A 238 4.27 26.00 4.01
CA LYS A 238 5.69 26.26 3.82
C LYS A 238 6.60 25.25 4.54
N THR A 239 6.18 24.78 5.72
CA THR A 239 6.96 23.83 6.51
C THR A 239 6.97 22.46 5.86
N LEU A 240 5.81 22.02 5.34
CA LEU A 240 5.74 20.76 4.61
C LEU A 240 6.52 20.82 3.29
N GLN A 241 6.45 21.95 2.57
CA GLN A 241 7.20 22.11 1.33
C GLN A 241 8.72 22.16 1.57
N SER A 242 9.19 22.82 2.65
CA SER A 242 10.62 22.81 2.96
C SER A 242 11.11 21.38 3.22
N ILE A 243 10.40 20.59 4.02
CA ILE A 243 10.81 19.19 4.29
C ILE A 243 10.80 18.34 3.01
N LEU A 244 9.86 18.59 2.08
CA LEU A 244 9.77 17.85 0.82
C LEU A 244 10.89 18.18 -0.16
N PHE A 245 11.31 19.45 -0.24
CA PHE A 245 12.24 19.94 -1.26
C PHE A 245 13.65 20.28 -0.74
N ASP A 246 13.89 20.17 0.57
CA ASP A 246 15.24 20.16 1.17
C ASP A 246 16.10 18.99 0.66
#